data_AF-A0A9D2G5N1-F1
#
_entry.id   AF-A0A9D2G5N1-F1
#
_cell.length_a   1.000
_cell.length_b   1.000
_cell.length_c   1.000
_cell.angle_alpha   90.00
_cell.angle_beta   90.00
_cell.angle_gamma   90.00
#
_symmetry.space_group_name_H-M   'P 1'
#
loop_
_entity.id
_entity.type
_entity.pdbx_description
1 polymer ?
#
loop_
_entity_poly.entity_id
_entity_poly.type
_entity_poly.pdbx_seq_one_letter_code
_entity_poly.pdbx_strand_id
1 'polypeptide(L)'
;MNFKEIQLVGFKSFADKTSIKFDDGVTCIVGPNGCGKSNVADAVRWVLGEQSAKSLRGSSMQDVIFNGTESRRALSYCEVTLVFDNASRMFDIDYEEVAMTRRLYRSGESEYLLNKQPCRLKDIVALLHGVGIGKEGYSIIGQGKVEQIMNAKPE
;
A
#
# COMPACT_ATOMS: atom_id res chain seq x y z
N MET A 1 -11.39 -9.58 7.58
CA MET A 1 -10.22 -8.71 7.27
C MET A 1 -10.81 -7.50 6.60
N ASN A 2 -10.74 -6.34 7.25
CA ASN A 2 -11.68 -5.24 6.99
C ASN A 2 -11.23 -4.29 5.87
N PHE A 3 -10.46 -4.76 4.88
CA PHE A 3 -10.16 -3.92 3.72
C PHE A 3 -11.41 -3.85 2.87
N LYS A 4 -11.91 -2.65 2.56
CA LYS A 4 -13.07 -2.46 1.66
C LYS A 4 -12.62 -2.18 0.24
N GLU A 5 -11.60 -1.34 0.10
CA GLU A 5 -11.19 -0.82 -1.21
C GLU A 5 -9.73 -0.35 -1.17
N ILE A 6 -9.01 -0.57 -2.27
CA ILE A 6 -7.77 0.15 -2.57
C ILE A 6 -7.93 0.97 -3.84
N GLN A 7 -7.60 2.25 -3.75
CA GLN A 7 -7.57 3.18 -4.87
C GLN A 7 -6.13 3.53 -5.21
N LEU A 8 -5.79 3.49 -6.49
CA LEU A 8 -4.44 3.61 -7.03
C LEU A 8 -4.45 4.64 -8.14
N VAL A 9 -3.52 5.58 -8.14
CA VAL A 9 -3.28 6.47 -9.28
C VAL A 9 -1.79 6.81 -9.38
N GLY A 10 -1.25 6.69 -10.58
CA GLY A 10 0.17 6.86 -10.85
C GLY A 10 1.11 5.92 -10.10
N PHE A 11 0.61 4.89 -9.40
CA PHE A 11 1.45 3.98 -8.63
C PHE A 11 1.96 2.85 -9.52
N LYS A 12 3.27 2.81 -9.79
CA LYS A 12 3.92 1.82 -10.65
C LYS A 12 3.17 1.66 -11.96
N SER A 13 2.67 0.47 -12.27
CA SER A 13 1.92 0.16 -13.50
C SER A 13 0.52 0.79 -13.56
N PHE A 14 -0.02 1.30 -12.45
CA PHE A 14 -1.34 1.92 -12.39
C PHE A 14 -1.29 3.40 -12.77
N ALA A 15 -1.05 3.68 -14.06
CA ALA A 15 -1.01 5.05 -14.56
C ALA A 15 -2.35 5.78 -14.38
N ASP A 16 -3.45 5.10 -14.70
CA ASP A 16 -4.81 5.63 -14.55
C ASP A 16 -5.38 5.30 -13.17
N LYS A 17 -6.35 6.10 -12.74
CA LYS A 17 -7.09 5.82 -11.50
C LYS A 17 -7.75 4.45 -11.59
N THR A 18 -7.35 3.56 -10.69
CA THR A 18 -7.86 2.19 -10.58
C THR A 18 -8.40 1.99 -9.18
N SER A 19 -9.58 1.39 -9.06
CA SER A 19 -10.13 0.99 -7.77
C SER A 19 -10.38 -0.51 -7.73
N ILE A 20 -9.95 -1.16 -6.66
CA ILE A 20 -10.16 -2.59 -6.42
C ILE A 20 -10.94 -2.70 -5.11
N LYS A 21 -12.17 -3.20 -5.19
CA LYS A 21 -12.99 -3.53 -4.03
C LYS A 21 -12.61 -4.92 -3.54
N PHE A 22 -12.61 -5.08 -2.22
CA PHE A 22 -12.41 -6.35 -1.55
C PHE A 22 -13.73 -6.75 -0.92
N ASP A 23 -14.13 -7.99 -1.18
CA ASP A 23 -15.28 -8.61 -0.53
C ASP A 23 -14.80 -9.49 0.63
N ASP A 24 -15.75 -9.92 1.47
CA ASP A 24 -15.48 -10.88 2.52
C ASP A 24 -14.96 -12.21 1.95
N GLY A 25 -14.07 -12.85 2.72
CA GLY A 25 -13.46 -14.12 2.34
C GLY A 25 -12.15 -13.95 1.57
N VAL A 26 -12.07 -14.51 0.37
CA VAL A 26 -10.81 -14.63 -0.40
C VAL A 26 -10.91 -13.87 -1.71
N THR A 27 -10.09 -12.83 -1.86
CA THR A 27 -9.95 -12.09 -3.13
C THR A 27 -8.71 -12.57 -3.88
N CYS A 28 -8.88 -13.01 -5.13
CA CYS A 28 -7.80 -13.48 -5.99
C CYS A 28 -7.49 -12.46 -7.10
N ILE A 29 -6.24 -12.00 -7.18
CA ILE A 29 -5.77 -11.10 -8.25
C ILE A 29 -4.93 -11.91 -9.25
N VAL A 30 -5.47 -12.09 -10.46
CA VAL A 30 -4.89 -12.95 -11.51
C VAL A 30 -4.58 -12.17 -12.80
N GLY A 31 -3.74 -12.74 -13.67
CA GLY A 31 -3.33 -12.12 -14.93
C GLY A 31 -1.90 -12.50 -15.38
N PRO A 32 -1.48 -12.13 -16.60
CA PRO A 32 -0.18 -12.49 -17.16
C PRO A 32 1.02 -11.96 -16.37
N ASN A 33 2.19 -12.57 -16.54
CA ASN A 33 3.42 -12.06 -15.92
C ASN A 33 3.72 -10.63 -16.41
N GLY A 34 4.18 -9.78 -15.49
CA GLY A 34 4.46 -8.37 -15.79
C GLY A 34 3.25 -7.43 -15.82
N CYS A 35 1.99 -7.92 -15.73
CA CYS A 35 0.81 -7.05 -15.83
C CYS A 35 0.51 -6.17 -14.60
N GLY A 36 1.35 -6.24 -13.55
CA GLY A 36 1.21 -5.39 -12.36
C GLY A 36 0.49 -5.99 -11.15
N LYS A 37 0.14 -7.29 -11.16
CA LYS A 37 -0.53 -7.96 -10.02
C LYS A 37 0.17 -7.71 -8.68
N SER A 38 1.48 -7.98 -8.62
CA SER A 38 2.28 -7.79 -7.41
C SER A 38 2.42 -6.32 -7.01
N ASN A 39 2.15 -5.37 -7.92
CA ASN A 39 2.15 -3.94 -7.59
C ASN A 39 0.95 -3.57 -6.70
N VAL A 40 -0.14 -4.36 -6.68
CA VAL A 40 -1.23 -4.18 -5.71
C VAL A 40 -0.72 -4.47 -4.29
N ALA A 41 0.02 -5.56 -4.10
CA ALA A 41 0.61 -5.90 -2.80
C ALA A 41 1.64 -4.84 -2.34
N ASP A 42 2.45 -4.33 -3.27
CA ASP A 42 3.37 -3.24 -2.97
C ASP A 42 2.63 -1.95 -2.59
N ALA A 43 1.51 -1.64 -3.25
CA ALA A 43 0.70 -0.47 -2.93
C ALA A 43 0.12 -0.56 -1.52
N VAL A 44 -0.41 -1.73 -1.14
CA VAL A 44 -0.87 -2.00 0.24
C VAL A 44 0.28 -1.80 1.24
N ARG A 45 1.46 -2.38 1.01
CA ARG A 45 2.62 -2.18 1.90
C ARG A 45 3.03 -0.71 2.01
N TRP A 46 3.03 -0.01 0.89
CA TRP A 46 3.48 1.37 0.79
C TRP A 46 2.54 2.34 1.53
N VAL A 47 1.22 2.19 1.37
CA VAL A 47 0.23 3.04 2.06
C VAL A 47 0.17 2.74 3.56
N LEU A 48 0.46 1.50 3.98
CA LEU A 48 0.59 1.12 5.39
C LEU A 48 1.91 1.57 6.03
N GLY A 49 2.79 2.26 5.27
CA GLY A 49 3.95 2.94 5.83
C GLY A 49 5.30 2.28 5.57
N GLU A 50 5.42 1.35 4.61
CA GLU A 50 6.73 0.85 4.17
C GLU A 50 7.58 2.00 3.59
N GLN A 51 8.81 2.14 4.09
CA GLN A 51 9.77 3.19 3.71
C GLN A 51 10.97 2.63 2.93
N SER A 52 11.16 1.32 2.93
CA SER A 52 12.20 0.66 2.17
C SER A 52 11.80 0.53 0.70
N ALA A 53 12.47 1.29 -0.18
CA ALA A 53 12.32 1.13 -1.63
C ALA A 53 12.60 -0.32 -2.08
N LYS A 54 13.61 -0.96 -1.47
CA LYS A 54 13.97 -2.35 -1.73
C LYS A 54 12.83 -3.33 -1.41
N SER A 55 12.12 -3.13 -0.29
CA SER A 55 10.94 -3.94 0.07
C SER A 55 9.81 -3.83 -0.97
N LEU A 56 9.76 -2.69 -1.65
CA LEU A 56 8.84 -2.38 -2.72
C LEU A 56 9.45 -2.67 -4.10
N ARG A 57 10.54 -3.44 -4.19
CA ARG A 57 11.15 -3.82 -5.49
C ARG A 57 11.58 -2.62 -6.34
N GLY A 58 12.00 -1.54 -5.68
CA GLY A 58 12.58 -0.33 -6.28
C GLY A 58 13.99 -0.04 -5.76
N SER A 59 14.72 0.78 -6.49
CA SER A 59 16.03 1.32 -6.11
C SER A 59 15.91 2.62 -5.31
N SER A 60 14.89 3.42 -5.63
CA SER A 60 14.52 4.67 -4.96
C SER A 60 13.04 4.66 -4.60
N MET A 61 12.62 5.53 -3.67
CA MET A 61 11.19 5.65 -3.36
C MET A 61 10.40 6.23 -4.54
N GLN A 62 11.03 7.07 -5.37
CA GLN A 62 10.43 7.65 -6.58
C GLN A 62 10.09 6.60 -7.64
N ASP A 63 10.69 5.40 -7.58
CA ASP A 63 10.39 4.29 -8.50
C ASP A 63 8.96 3.75 -8.32
N VAL A 64 8.27 4.14 -7.25
CA VAL A 64 6.84 3.83 -7.08
C VAL A 64 5.94 4.74 -7.93
N ILE A 65 6.46 5.84 -8.48
CA ILE A 65 5.74 6.72 -9.41
C ILE A 65 5.82 6.13 -10.82
N PHE A 66 4.70 6.11 -11.54
CA PHE A 66 4.64 5.66 -12.93
C PHE A 66 5.67 6.42 -13.77
N ASN A 67 6.59 5.66 -14.35
CA ASN A 67 7.74 6.21 -15.06
C ASN A 67 7.53 6.36 -16.57
N GLY A 68 6.28 6.18 -17.03
CA GLY A 68 5.95 6.25 -18.44
C GLY A 68 6.15 4.91 -19.15
N THR A 69 5.68 4.89 -20.39
CA THR A 69 5.89 3.85 -21.41
C THR A 69 6.21 4.55 -22.73
N GLU A 70 6.44 3.80 -23.80
CA GLU A 70 6.57 4.38 -25.15
C GLU A 70 5.34 5.22 -25.56
N SER A 71 4.16 4.84 -25.10
CA SER A 71 2.88 5.48 -25.45
C SER A 71 2.36 6.48 -24.41
N ARG A 72 2.93 6.52 -23.20
CA ARG A 72 2.45 7.36 -22.10
C ARG A 72 3.58 8.03 -21.35
N ARG A 73 3.43 9.32 -21.07
CA ARG A 73 4.42 10.10 -20.31
C ARG A 73 4.45 9.66 -18.85
N ALA A 74 5.61 9.83 -18.23
CA ALA A 74 5.78 9.73 -16.79
C ALA A 74 4.85 10.70 -16.03
N LEU A 75 4.32 10.26 -14.89
CA LEU A 75 3.49 11.11 -14.02
C LEU A 75 4.36 11.82 -12.98
N SER A 76 3.90 12.98 -12.50
CA SER A 76 4.63 13.79 -11.51
C SER A 76 4.44 13.30 -10.07
N TYR A 77 3.42 12.48 -9.81
CA TYR A 77 3.12 11.93 -8.50
C TYR A 77 2.41 10.58 -8.60
N CYS A 78 2.32 9.90 -7.47
CA CYS A 78 1.42 8.78 -7.26
C CYS A 78 0.63 8.96 -5.96
N GLU A 79 -0.55 8.34 -5.89
CA GLU A 79 -1.39 8.28 -4.70
C GLU A 79 -1.95 6.88 -4.55
N VAL A 80 -1.95 6.39 -3.31
CA VAL A 80 -2.63 5.16 -2.92
C VAL A 80 -3.51 5.47 -1.72
N THR A 81 -4.77 5.06 -1.77
CA THR A 81 -5.70 5.12 -0.65
C THR A 81 -6.19 3.71 -0.33
N LEU A 82 -6.04 3.28 0.92
CA LEU A 82 -6.61 2.04 1.43
C LEU A 82 -7.75 2.37 2.40
N VAL A 83 -8.92 1.80 2.14
CA VAL A 83 -10.14 2.03 2.91
C VAL A 83 -10.44 0.81 3.76
N PHE A 84 -10.69 1.05 5.04
CA PHE A 84 -11.03 0.05 6.03
C PHE A 84 -12.47 0.21 6.49
N ASP A 85 -13.15 -0.92 6.71
CA ASP A 85 -14.38 -0.97 7.48
C ASP A 85 -14.05 -0.83 8.97
N ASN A 86 -14.61 0.19 9.60
CA ASN A 86 -14.45 0.51 11.01
C ASN A 86 -15.75 0.38 11.81
N ALA A 87 -16.78 -0.31 11.30
CA ALA A 87 -18.03 -0.54 12.02
C ALA A 87 -17.82 -1.26 13.37
N SER A 88 -16.84 -2.16 13.44
CA SER A 88 -16.45 -2.85 14.69
C SER A 88 -15.53 -2.02 15.60
N ARG A 89 -15.30 -0.75 15.28
CA ARG A 89 -14.36 0.16 15.98
C ARG A 89 -12.97 -0.46 16.15
N MET A 90 -12.46 -1.05 15.07
CA MET A 90 -11.09 -1.57 15.03
C MET A 90 -10.09 -0.44 15.30
N PHE A 91 -10.29 0.71 14.66
CA PHE A 91 -9.59 1.94 14.96
C PHE A 91 -10.45 2.79 15.91
N ASP A 92 -9.82 3.34 16.95
CA ASP A 92 -10.40 4.31 17.88
C ASP A 92 -10.59 5.68 17.20
N ILE A 93 -11.43 5.68 16.17
CA ILE A 93 -11.74 6.80 15.29
C ILE A 93 -13.25 6.81 15.12
N ASP A 94 -13.89 7.95 15.36
CA ASP A 94 -15.35 8.08 15.24
C ASP A 94 -15.83 8.23 13.79
N TYR A 95 -15.48 7.24 12.95
CA TYR A 95 -15.94 7.10 11.57
C TYR A 95 -16.23 5.63 11.29
N GLU A 96 -17.26 5.37 10.47
CA GLU A 96 -17.59 4.02 9.99
C GLU A 96 -16.57 3.48 8.99
N GLU A 97 -15.87 4.38 8.29
CA GLU A 97 -14.77 4.04 7.39
C GLU A 97 -13.52 4.84 7.74
N VAL A 98 -12.38 4.15 7.66
CA VAL A 98 -11.06 4.76 7.84
C VAL A 98 -10.29 4.63 6.53
N ALA A 99 -9.99 5.76 5.89
CA ALA A 99 -9.23 5.86 4.66
C ALA A 99 -7.83 6.40 4.97
N MET A 100 -6.82 5.58 4.72
CA MET A 100 -5.41 5.95 4.82
C MET A 100 -4.88 6.24 3.43
N THR A 101 -4.37 7.44 3.20
CA THR A 101 -3.82 7.86 1.91
C THR A 101 -2.36 8.22 2.05
N ARG A 102 -1.56 7.81 1.06
CA ARG A 102 -0.18 8.26 0.90
C ARG A 102 0.02 8.79 -0.51
N ARG A 103 0.70 9.94 -0.62
CA ARG A 103 1.17 10.54 -1.88
C ARG A 103 2.67 10.68 -1.88
N LEU A 104 3.25 10.61 -3.07
CA LEU A 104 4.64 10.95 -3.30
C LEU A 104 4.77 11.70 -4.61
N TYR A 105 5.47 12.83 -4.56
CA TYR A 105 5.80 13.66 -5.70
C TYR A 105 7.23 13.38 -6.17
N ARG A 106 7.52 13.64 -7.45
CA ARG A 106 8.88 13.50 -7.99
C ARG A 106 9.90 14.42 -7.31
N SER A 107 9.46 15.49 -6.65
CA SER A 107 10.29 16.33 -5.79
C SER A 107 10.85 15.58 -4.56
N GLY A 108 10.30 14.42 -4.22
CA GLY A 108 10.60 13.67 -2.99
C GLY A 108 9.64 13.99 -1.84
N GLU A 109 8.78 15.00 -2.00
CA GLU A 109 7.76 15.34 -1.02
C GLU A 109 6.72 14.23 -0.89
N SER A 110 6.34 13.91 0.36
CA SER A 110 5.33 12.92 0.68
C SER A 110 4.21 13.55 1.50
N GLU A 111 2.96 13.23 1.15
CA GLU A 111 1.78 13.60 1.95
C GLU A 111 1.12 12.35 2.51
N TYR A 112 0.56 12.47 3.71
CA TYR A 112 -0.19 11.42 4.37
C TYR A 112 -1.53 11.98 4.80
N LEU A 113 -2.61 11.25 4.53
CA LEU A 113 -3.95 11.67 4.93
C LEU A 113 -4.66 10.53 5.65
N LEU A 114 -5.42 10.91 6.67
CA LEU A 114 -6.36 10.04 7.37
C LEU A 114 -7.75 10.67 7.21
N ASN A 115 -8.65 9.98 6.53
CA ASN A 115 -9.98 10.51 6.15
C ASN A 115 -9.88 11.90 5.48
N LYS A 116 -8.94 12.02 4.53
CA LYS A 116 -8.63 13.27 3.79
C LYS A 116 -8.07 14.42 4.65
N GLN A 117 -7.83 14.21 5.94
CA GLN A 117 -7.15 15.17 6.80
C GLN A 117 -5.64 14.93 6.77
N PRO A 118 -4.81 15.95 6.56
CA PRO A 118 -3.36 15.81 6.62
C PRO A 118 -2.89 15.25 7.97
N CYS A 119 -1.99 14.29 7.93
CA CYS A 119 -1.36 13.70 9.11
C CYS A 119 0.10 13.37 8.82
N ARG A 120 0.80 12.77 9.79
CA ARG A 120 2.18 12.31 9.61
C ARG A 120 2.16 10.79 9.40
N LEU A 121 3.19 10.28 8.73
CA LEU A 121 3.40 8.84 8.60
C LEU A 121 3.34 8.10 9.95
N LYS A 122 3.91 8.69 11.01
CA LYS A 122 3.89 8.09 12.35
C LYS A 122 2.48 7.93 12.92
N ASP A 123 1.54 8.77 12.52
CA ASP A 123 0.15 8.70 12.99
C ASP A 123 -0.55 7.49 12.35
N ILE A 124 -0.33 7.26 11.04
CA ILE A 124 -0.78 6.04 10.33
C ILE A 124 -0.15 4.79 10.96
N VAL A 125 1.17 4.78 11.15
CA VAL A 125 1.89 3.62 11.71
C VAL A 125 1.44 3.31 13.14
N ALA A 126 1.20 4.33 13.97
CA ALA A 126 0.72 4.15 15.33
C ALA A 126 -0.69 3.52 15.38
N LEU A 127 -1.61 3.98 14.52
CA LEU A 127 -2.94 3.39 14.39
C LEU A 127 -2.88 1.91 14.01
N LEU A 128 -2.05 1.59 13.03
CA LEU A 128 -1.88 0.22 12.55
C LEU A 128 -1.24 -0.69 13.62
N HIS A 129 -0.27 -0.17 14.37
CA HIS A 129 0.33 -0.89 15.50
C HIS A 129 -0.70 -1.18 16.61
N GLY A 130 -1.58 -0.22 16.91
CA GLY A 130 -2.65 -0.38 17.91
C GLY A 130 -3.61 -1.54 17.61
N VAL A 131 -3.73 -1.94 16.34
CA VAL A 131 -4.63 -3.01 15.88
C VAL A 131 -3.88 -4.28 15.44
N GLY A 132 -2.58 -4.37 15.74
CA GLY A 132 -1.75 -5.54 15.42
C GLY A 132 -1.33 -5.66 13.94
N ILE A 133 -1.56 -4.63 13.12
CA ILE A 133 -1.11 -4.55 11.73
C ILE A 133 0.24 -3.80 11.71
N GLY A 134 1.32 -4.49 12.09
CA GLY A 134 2.65 -3.89 12.19
C GLY A 134 3.58 -4.16 11.00
N LYS A 135 4.77 -3.54 11.02
CA LYS A 135 5.89 -3.83 10.08
C LYS A 135 6.34 -5.31 10.14
N GLU A 136 6.10 -5.95 11.28
CA GLU A 136 6.30 -7.40 11.52
C GLU A 136 4.98 -8.17 11.60
N GLY A 137 3.84 -7.49 11.45
CA GLY A 137 2.54 -8.14 11.36
C GLY A 137 2.55 -9.05 10.14
N TYR A 138 2.31 -10.35 10.36
CA TYR A 138 2.26 -11.40 9.35
C TYR A 138 1.19 -11.19 8.25
N SER A 139 0.60 -10.00 8.18
CA SER A 139 -0.51 -9.62 7.31
C SER A 139 -0.13 -9.56 5.82
N ILE A 140 1.16 -9.43 5.46
CA ILE A 140 1.59 -9.38 4.05
C ILE A 140 2.82 -10.25 3.79
N ILE A 141 2.58 -11.52 3.47
CA ILE A 141 3.62 -12.46 3.04
C ILE A 141 3.94 -12.23 1.56
N GLY A 142 5.15 -11.77 1.29
CA GLY A 142 5.63 -11.53 -0.08
C GLY A 142 6.32 -12.76 -0.67
N GLN A 143 6.53 -12.73 -1.99
CA GLN A 143 7.33 -13.74 -2.68
C GLN A 143 8.74 -13.81 -2.06
N GLY A 144 9.22 -15.03 -1.77
CA GLY A 144 10.51 -15.28 -1.12
C GLY A 144 10.52 -15.16 0.42
N LYS A 145 9.46 -14.65 1.05
CA LYS A 145 9.41 -14.60 2.54
C LYS A 145 9.34 -16.00 3.15
N VAL A 146 8.68 -16.94 2.47
CA VAL A 146 8.66 -18.35 2.87
C VAL A 146 10.06 -18.95 2.84
N GLU A 147 10.84 -18.72 1.78
CA GLU A 147 12.24 -19.16 1.68
C GLU A 147 13.11 -18.53 2.75
N GLN A 148 12.91 -17.24 3.07
CA GLN A 148 13.62 -16.58 4.17
C GLN A 148 13.34 -17.23 5.52
N ILE A 149 12.08 -17.60 5.80
CA ILE A 149 11.72 -18.30 7.04
C ILE A 149 12.36 -19.69 7.07
N MET A 150 12.35 -20.42 5.96
CA MET A 150 12.97 -21.74 5.88
C MET A 150 14.50 -21.70 6.02
N ASN A 151 15.14 -20.62 5.55
CA ASN A 151 16.59 -20.44 5.60
C ASN A 151 17.05 -19.61 6.81
N ALA A 152 16.13 -19.18 7.69
CA ALA A 152 16.48 -18.43 8.88
C ALA A 152 17.28 -19.34 9.81
N LYS A 153 18.44 -18.84 10.25
CA LYS A 153 19.21 -19.52 11.30
C LYS A 153 18.51 -19.28 12.65
N PRO A 154 18.48 -20.27 13.55
CA PRO A 154 18.07 -20.02 14.92
C PRO A 154 19.08 -19.05 15.54
N GLU A 155 18.61 -17.89 15.98
CA GLU A 155 19.28 -17.08 17.01
C GLU A 155 18.67 -17.43 18.37
#